data_AF-A0A954ILB3-F1
#
_entry.id   AF-A0A954ILB3-F1
#
_cell.length_a   1.000
_cell.length_b   1.000
_cell.length_c   1.000
_cell.angle_alpha   90.00
_cell.angle_beta   90.00
_cell.angle_gamma   90.00
#
_symmetry.space_group_name_H-M   'P 1'
#
loop_
_entity.id
_entity.type
_entity.pdbx_description
1 polymer ?
#
loop_
_entity_poly.entity_id
_entity_poly.type
_entity_poly.pdbx_seq_one_letter_code
_entity_poly.pdbx_strand_id
1 'polypeptide(L)'
;MLLSRNVLLPLFTLISCWSASFTNTLSAAAPCPARAVRSEQYLCIRNFPDLNGDESLRQRMRDADKPLIDLLDAASLPIGSFNVTAWEVRQGQAARNSSTVPLVEFYDLKQDPRCQRNLAATRENQPTIQIMRQIMDAELIRANDPRETVPGYQNQNVEGWPFRVSQQLLRDQPAETDTALQLLKEQLQLVIKVLPRPALGKVRNVPIWLSPPYANARPTGEYHPGADWLRTAGRRPELVRCVEFTNIDIMRQEVRRMPMMVLHELAHAYHDQKLGFDHPAIKTT
;
A
#
# COMPACT_ATOMS: atom_id res chain seq x y z
N MET A 1 -51.68 -37.39 18.90
CA MET A 1 -51.84 -38.85 18.99
C MET A 1 -52.00 -39.40 17.58
N LEU A 2 -51.30 -40.49 17.23
CA LEU A 2 -51.46 -41.39 16.06
C LEU A 2 -51.51 -40.74 14.64
N LEU A 3 -50.61 -41.06 13.68
CA LEU A 3 -50.35 -42.35 12.98
C LEU A 3 -51.42 -42.67 11.90
N SER A 4 -51.10 -43.12 10.67
CA SER A 4 -49.79 -43.37 10.02
C SER A 4 -49.94 -43.64 8.49
N ARG A 5 -48.81 -43.99 7.85
CA ARG A 5 -48.58 -44.58 6.50
C ARG A 5 -48.51 -43.57 5.35
N ASN A 6 -47.42 -43.47 4.58
CA ASN A 6 -46.47 -44.42 3.95
C ASN A 6 -46.90 -44.88 2.54
N VAL A 7 -46.11 -44.47 1.54
CA VAL A 7 -45.87 -45.20 0.29
C VAL A 7 -44.35 -45.28 0.11
N LEU A 8 -43.81 -46.45 -0.23
CA LEU A 8 -42.37 -46.72 -0.27
C LEU A 8 -42.03 -47.73 -1.40
N LEU A 9 -41.09 -47.34 -2.28
CA LEU A 9 -40.21 -48.23 -3.08
C LEU A 9 -40.92 -49.13 -4.15
N PRO A 10 -40.18 -49.79 -5.07
CA PRO A 10 -38.72 -49.86 -5.30
C PRO A 10 -38.21 -49.10 -6.56
N LEU A 11 -36.92 -48.83 -6.83
CA LEU A 11 -35.58 -49.42 -6.54
C LEU A 11 -35.04 -50.37 -7.66
N PHE A 12 -33.71 -50.34 -7.89
CA PHE A 12 -32.85 -51.16 -8.78
C PHE A 12 -32.82 -50.81 -10.29
N THR A 13 -31.71 -50.87 -11.05
CA THR A 13 -30.23 -50.66 -10.87
C THR A 13 -29.57 -50.68 -12.29
N LEU A 14 -28.26 -50.49 -12.57
CA LEU A 14 -27.06 -50.23 -11.75
C LEU A 14 -26.57 -48.77 -12.02
N ILE A 15 -25.34 -48.33 -12.39
CA ILE A 15 -24.00 -48.91 -12.68
C ILE A 15 -22.95 -48.21 -11.77
N SER A 16 -21.74 -48.77 -11.68
CA SER A 16 -20.64 -48.46 -10.76
C SER A 16 -19.81 -47.19 -11.00
N CYS A 17 -19.36 -46.61 -9.89
CA CYS A 17 -18.00 -46.09 -9.61
C CYS A 17 -17.26 -45.18 -10.63
N TRP A 18 -16.92 -43.97 -10.17
CA TRP A 18 -15.51 -43.57 -10.14
C TRP A 18 -15.17 -42.76 -8.89
N SER A 19 -14.23 -43.25 -8.08
CA SER A 19 -13.69 -42.53 -6.93
C SER A 19 -12.49 -41.69 -7.36
N ALA A 20 -12.72 -40.43 -7.73
CA ALA A 20 -11.66 -39.48 -8.01
C ALA A 20 -11.52 -38.50 -6.83
N SER A 21 -10.41 -38.59 -6.11
CA SER A 21 -9.98 -37.54 -5.19
C SER A 21 -9.86 -36.22 -5.94
N PHE A 22 -10.49 -35.14 -5.47
CA PHE A 22 -10.25 -33.80 -6.01
C PHE A 22 -8.88 -33.29 -5.54
N THR A 23 -7.83 -33.83 -6.17
CA THR A 23 -6.47 -33.31 -6.06
C THR A 23 -6.42 -31.91 -6.66
N ASN A 24 -6.04 -30.96 -5.80
CA ASN A 24 -5.72 -29.57 -6.13
C ASN A 24 -5.09 -29.42 -7.53
N THR A 25 -5.85 -28.83 -8.46
CA THR A 25 -5.45 -28.64 -9.85
C THR A 25 -5.63 -27.17 -10.21
N LEU A 26 -4.54 -26.41 -10.04
CA LEU A 26 -4.43 -24.99 -10.39
C LEU A 26 -4.71 -24.79 -11.89
N SER A 27 -5.84 -24.15 -12.22
CA SER A 27 -6.13 -23.74 -13.59
C SER A 27 -5.42 -22.42 -13.86
N ALA A 28 -4.34 -22.46 -14.64
CA ALA A 28 -3.41 -21.34 -14.78
C ALA A 28 -3.96 -20.24 -15.71
N ALA A 29 -4.23 -19.06 -15.13
CA ALA A 29 -4.28 -17.78 -15.83
C ALA A 29 -3.03 -16.97 -15.44
N ALA A 30 -2.40 -16.25 -16.38
CA ALA A 30 -1.09 -15.63 -16.15
C ALA A 30 -1.18 -14.18 -15.58
N PRO A 31 -0.53 -13.86 -14.45
CA PRO A 31 -0.62 -12.54 -13.82
C PRO A 31 0.63 -11.65 -14.00
N CYS A 32 0.57 -10.50 -13.30
CA CYS A 32 1.65 -9.61 -12.83
C CYS A 32 1.83 -8.22 -13.50
N PRO A 33 2.56 -7.29 -12.85
CA PRO A 33 2.74 -7.12 -11.41
C PRO A 33 2.15 -5.78 -10.91
N ALA A 34 1.96 -5.63 -9.60
CA ALA A 34 1.61 -4.35 -8.98
C ALA A 34 2.77 -3.34 -9.12
N ARG A 35 2.85 -2.63 -10.25
CA ARG A 35 3.80 -1.53 -10.54
C ARG A 35 3.11 -0.29 -11.10
N ALA A 36 1.79 -0.25 -11.01
CA ALA A 36 0.95 0.79 -11.56
C ALA A 36 -0.22 1.09 -10.63
N VAL A 37 -0.71 2.33 -10.71
CA VAL A 37 -1.93 2.81 -10.06
C VAL A 37 -2.80 3.46 -11.14
N ARG A 38 -4.11 3.23 -11.08
CA ARG A 38 -5.09 3.76 -12.03
C ARG A 38 -6.18 4.53 -11.31
N SER A 39 -6.82 5.46 -12.01
CA SER A 39 -8.09 6.11 -11.68
C SER A 39 -8.94 6.22 -12.96
N GLU A 40 -10.10 6.88 -12.94
CA GLU A 40 -10.87 7.14 -14.18
C GLU A 40 -10.06 7.91 -15.24
N GLN A 41 -9.27 8.89 -14.80
CA GLN A 41 -8.60 9.85 -15.68
C GLN A 41 -7.11 9.58 -15.83
N TYR A 42 -6.44 8.98 -14.84
CA TYR A 42 -4.99 8.86 -14.85
C TYR A 42 -4.50 7.44 -14.64
N LEU A 43 -3.46 7.06 -15.40
CA LEU A 43 -2.64 5.88 -15.19
C LEU A 43 -1.21 6.33 -14.85
N CYS A 44 -0.66 5.84 -13.74
CA CYS A 44 0.73 6.05 -13.34
C CYS A 44 1.42 4.69 -13.23
N ILE A 45 2.60 4.55 -13.84
CA ILE A 45 3.43 3.33 -13.79
C ILE A 45 4.79 3.72 -13.23
N ARG A 46 5.34 2.91 -12.31
CA ARG A 46 6.72 3.02 -11.82
C ARG A 46 7.52 1.82 -12.35
N ASN A 47 8.63 2.11 -12.99
CA ASN A 47 9.54 1.10 -13.52
C ASN A 47 10.74 0.90 -12.60
N PHE A 48 11.25 -0.33 -12.61
CA PHE A 48 12.32 -0.79 -11.73
C PHE A 48 13.45 -1.37 -12.61
N PRO A 49 14.24 -0.49 -13.28
CA PRO A 49 15.23 -0.92 -14.27
C PRO A 49 16.37 -1.74 -13.67
N ASP A 50 16.69 -1.51 -12.40
CA ASP A 50 17.84 -2.10 -11.71
C ASP A 50 17.60 -3.53 -11.19
N LEU A 51 16.49 -4.17 -11.59
CA LEU A 51 16.24 -5.61 -11.40
C LEU A 51 17.13 -6.49 -12.32
N ASN A 52 18.38 -6.09 -12.55
CA ASN A 52 19.33 -6.71 -13.48
C ASN A 52 20.23 -7.72 -12.76
N GLY A 53 19.67 -8.90 -12.51
CA GLY A 53 20.40 -10.06 -12.00
C GLY A 53 19.48 -11.06 -11.29
N ASP A 54 18.47 -10.55 -10.56
CA ASP A 54 17.56 -11.39 -9.81
C ASP A 54 16.36 -11.87 -10.64
N GLU A 55 16.59 -12.96 -11.37
CA GLU A 55 15.52 -13.66 -12.10
C GLU A 55 14.51 -14.34 -11.16
N SER A 56 14.84 -14.54 -9.88
CA SER A 56 13.90 -15.05 -8.88
C SER A 56 12.88 -13.98 -8.48
N LEU A 57 13.27 -12.71 -8.39
CA LEU A 57 12.36 -11.58 -8.23
C LEU A 57 11.48 -11.40 -9.47
N ARG A 58 12.05 -11.50 -10.67
CA ARG A 58 11.27 -11.45 -11.92
C ARG A 58 10.28 -12.61 -12.03
N GLN A 59 10.65 -13.81 -11.58
CA GLN A 59 9.76 -14.96 -11.51
C GLN A 59 8.66 -14.78 -10.45
N ARG A 60 9.02 -14.39 -9.21
CA ARG A 60 8.05 -14.05 -8.15
C ARG A 60 7.14 -12.88 -8.52
N MET A 61 7.56 -11.98 -9.40
CA MET A 61 6.67 -11.01 -10.02
C MET A 61 5.68 -11.74 -10.93
N ARG A 62 6.15 -12.51 -11.93
CA ARG A 62 5.31 -13.32 -12.85
C ARG A 62 4.32 -14.25 -12.15
N ASP A 63 4.63 -14.73 -10.96
CA ASP A 63 3.80 -15.67 -10.19
C ASP A 63 2.88 -14.99 -9.14
N ALA A 64 2.90 -13.64 -9.03
CA ALA A 64 2.12 -12.92 -8.04
C ALA A 64 0.72 -12.54 -8.55
N ASP A 65 -0.27 -13.38 -8.25
CA ASP A 65 -1.71 -13.05 -8.34
C ASP A 65 -2.08 -11.95 -7.34
N LYS A 66 -1.90 -10.68 -7.75
CA LYS A 66 -2.42 -9.50 -7.07
C LYS A 66 -3.07 -8.55 -8.09
N PRO A 67 -4.28 -8.03 -7.82
CA PRO A 67 -4.94 -7.09 -8.71
C PRO A 67 -4.18 -5.77 -8.82
N LEU A 68 -4.54 -4.96 -9.82
CA LEU A 68 -4.10 -3.57 -9.89
C LEU A 68 -4.59 -2.79 -8.67
N ILE A 69 -3.79 -1.83 -8.23
CA ILE A 69 -4.17 -0.79 -7.29
C ILE A 69 -5.02 0.24 -8.06
N ASP A 70 -6.34 0.00 -8.15
CA ASP A 70 -7.26 0.96 -8.77
C ASP A 70 -7.84 1.91 -7.69
N LEU A 71 -7.63 3.22 -7.87
CA LEU A 71 -8.00 4.26 -6.90
C LEU A 71 -9.51 4.43 -6.71
N LEU A 72 -10.32 3.83 -7.57
CA LEU A 72 -11.78 3.86 -7.47
C LEU A 72 -12.26 3.27 -6.12
N ASP A 73 -11.55 2.27 -5.59
CA ASP A 73 -11.85 1.65 -4.29
C ASP A 73 -11.48 2.51 -3.06
N ALA A 74 -10.92 3.71 -3.23
CA ALA A 74 -10.71 4.66 -2.13
C ALA A 74 -12.03 5.16 -1.49
N ALA A 75 -13.18 4.86 -2.11
CA ALA A 75 -14.51 5.08 -1.53
C ALA A 75 -15.50 3.92 -1.74
N SER A 76 -15.57 3.32 -2.94
CA SER A 76 -16.57 2.28 -3.27
C SER A 76 -16.14 1.32 -4.39
N LEU A 77 -16.34 0.01 -4.16
CA LEU A 77 -16.48 -1.01 -5.22
C LEU A 77 -17.68 -0.67 -6.13
N PRO A 78 -17.73 -1.09 -7.42
CA PRO A 78 -17.15 -2.36 -7.90
C PRO A 78 -16.38 -2.37 -9.25
N ILE A 79 -15.38 -3.28 -9.28
CA ILE A 79 -14.93 -4.11 -10.42
C ILE A 79 -14.60 -3.40 -11.76
N GLY A 80 -13.30 -3.28 -12.03
CA GLY A 80 -12.74 -3.20 -13.38
C GLY A 80 -11.32 -3.76 -13.43
N SER A 81 -11.14 -5.01 -13.88
CA SER A 81 -9.84 -5.71 -13.85
C SER A 81 -8.87 -5.25 -14.94
N PHE A 82 -8.20 -4.11 -14.73
CA PHE A 82 -7.16 -3.62 -15.63
C PHE A 82 -5.86 -4.43 -15.46
N ASN A 83 -5.66 -5.42 -16.34
CA ASN A 83 -4.40 -6.16 -16.45
C ASN A 83 -3.38 -5.34 -17.26
N VAL A 84 -2.31 -4.89 -16.60
CA VAL A 84 -1.23 -4.06 -17.18
C VAL A 84 -0.54 -4.78 -18.35
N THR A 85 -0.16 -6.03 -18.19
CA THR A 85 0.53 -6.80 -19.25
C THR A 85 -0.38 -7.01 -20.47
N ALA A 86 -1.65 -7.32 -20.27
CA ALA A 86 -2.61 -7.42 -21.37
C ALA A 86 -2.90 -6.06 -22.03
N TRP A 87 -2.73 -4.94 -21.31
CA TRP A 87 -2.78 -3.59 -21.88
C TRP A 87 -1.49 -3.26 -22.68
N GLU A 88 -0.30 -3.56 -22.15
CA GLU A 88 0.99 -3.42 -22.87
C GLU A 88 0.98 -4.22 -24.19
N VAL A 89 0.50 -5.46 -24.15
CA VAL A 89 0.36 -6.32 -25.34
C VAL A 89 -0.64 -5.74 -26.35
N ARG A 90 -1.72 -5.08 -25.90
CA ARG A 90 -2.74 -4.48 -26.78
C ARG A 90 -2.33 -3.15 -27.42
N GLN A 91 -1.43 -2.37 -26.81
CA GLN A 91 -0.78 -1.24 -27.50
C GLN A 91 0.34 -1.70 -28.46
N GLY A 92 0.75 -2.97 -28.36
CA GLY A 92 1.87 -3.54 -29.08
C GLY A 92 3.22 -3.08 -28.51
N GLN A 93 4.31 -3.75 -28.92
CA GLN A 93 5.67 -3.42 -28.48
C GLN A 93 6.21 -2.11 -29.10
N ALA A 94 5.37 -1.32 -29.75
CA ALA A 94 5.70 -0.20 -30.64
C ALA A 94 6.32 1.03 -29.96
N ALA A 95 6.34 1.10 -28.63
CA ALA A 95 6.92 2.21 -27.87
C ALA A 95 8.37 1.96 -27.39
N ARG A 96 8.95 0.77 -27.59
CA ARG A 96 10.27 0.40 -27.04
C ARG A 96 11.47 0.70 -27.95
N ASN A 97 11.38 1.75 -28.77
CA ASN A 97 12.50 2.32 -29.53
C ASN A 97 13.33 3.35 -28.75
N SER A 98 13.10 3.50 -27.45
CA SER A 98 14.04 4.15 -26.52
C SER A 98 14.95 3.11 -25.89
N SER A 99 16.28 3.33 -25.96
CA SER A 99 17.28 2.47 -25.30
C SER A 99 17.23 2.52 -23.77
N THR A 100 16.39 3.38 -23.19
CA THR A 100 16.10 3.44 -21.74
C THR A 100 14.59 3.44 -21.49
N VAL A 101 14.16 2.61 -20.54
CA VAL A 101 12.79 2.63 -20.01
C VAL A 101 12.70 3.75 -18.96
N PRO A 102 11.73 4.68 -19.04
CA PRO A 102 11.62 5.78 -18.08
C PRO A 102 11.22 5.26 -16.69
N LEU A 103 11.78 5.84 -15.63
CA LEU A 103 11.48 5.45 -14.24
C LEU A 103 10.00 5.61 -13.85
N VAL A 104 9.32 6.59 -14.46
CA VAL A 104 7.89 6.84 -14.27
C VAL A 104 7.24 7.10 -15.62
N GLU A 105 6.06 6.51 -15.82
CA GLU A 105 5.15 6.83 -16.91
C GLU A 105 3.84 7.35 -16.33
N PHE A 106 3.28 8.40 -16.94
CA PHE A 106 2.02 9.01 -16.50
C PHE A 106 1.18 9.40 -17.71
N TYR A 107 -0.10 9.05 -17.71
CA TYR A 107 -0.99 9.20 -18.86
C TYR A 107 -2.37 9.69 -18.42
N ASP A 108 -2.96 10.58 -19.20
CA ASP A 108 -4.38 10.97 -19.07
C ASP A 108 -5.22 10.07 -19.99
N LEU A 109 -5.96 9.13 -19.40
CA LEU A 109 -6.81 8.15 -20.07
C LEU A 109 -8.07 8.74 -20.72
N LYS A 110 -8.46 9.99 -20.39
CA LYS A 110 -9.60 10.67 -21.00
C LYS A 110 -9.17 11.46 -22.24
N GLN A 111 -7.96 12.01 -22.26
CA GLN A 111 -7.38 12.73 -23.40
C GLN A 111 -6.60 11.81 -24.37
N ASP A 112 -5.90 10.80 -23.84
CA ASP A 112 -5.10 9.82 -24.57
C ASP A 112 -5.41 8.39 -24.07
N PRO A 113 -6.56 7.79 -24.48
CA PRO A 113 -6.94 6.42 -24.09
C PRO A 113 -5.99 5.33 -24.59
N ARG A 114 -5.00 5.68 -25.42
CA ARG A 114 -3.96 4.77 -25.94
C ARG A 114 -2.60 4.97 -25.26
N CYS A 115 -2.46 5.98 -24.40
CA CYS A 115 -1.23 6.30 -23.67
C CYS A 115 0.00 6.45 -24.59
N GLN A 116 -0.18 7.11 -25.73
CA GLN A 116 0.90 7.38 -26.67
C GLN A 116 1.86 8.48 -26.18
N ARG A 117 1.39 9.36 -25.28
CA ARG A 117 2.16 10.50 -24.75
C ARG A 117 2.40 10.35 -23.25
N ASN A 118 3.62 9.97 -22.86
CA ASN A 118 4.04 10.03 -21.46
C ASN A 118 4.13 11.50 -20.99
N LEU A 119 3.31 11.85 -19.99
CA LEU A 119 3.17 13.17 -19.39
C LEU A 119 3.98 13.34 -18.08
N ALA A 120 4.79 12.35 -17.69
CA ALA A 120 5.47 12.32 -16.39
C ALA A 120 6.49 13.46 -16.17
N ALA A 121 6.99 14.09 -17.23
CA ALA A 121 7.90 15.25 -17.16
C ALA A 121 7.18 16.59 -16.98
N THR A 122 5.85 16.64 -17.10
CA THR A 122 5.07 17.90 -17.02
C THR A 122 4.96 18.39 -15.58
N ARG A 123 5.30 19.66 -15.33
CA ARG A 123 5.28 20.25 -13.97
C ARG A 123 3.90 20.24 -13.32
N GLU A 124 2.86 20.54 -14.08
CA GLU A 124 1.46 20.59 -13.62
C GLU A 124 0.94 19.23 -13.14
N ASN A 125 1.48 18.13 -13.69
CA ASN A 125 1.08 16.77 -13.31
C ASN A 125 1.79 16.23 -12.06
N GLN A 126 2.85 16.91 -11.57
CA GLN A 126 3.64 16.40 -10.44
C GLN A 126 2.84 16.16 -9.16
N PRO A 127 1.86 17.00 -8.75
CA PRO A 127 1.03 16.71 -7.57
C PRO A 127 0.21 15.42 -7.73
N THR A 128 -0.37 15.19 -8.91
CA THR A 128 -1.13 13.97 -9.21
C THR A 128 -0.23 12.74 -9.24
N ILE A 129 0.93 12.83 -9.87
CA ILE A 129 1.96 11.77 -9.89
C ILE A 129 2.43 11.45 -8.46
N GLN A 130 2.67 12.48 -7.64
CA GLN A 130 3.10 12.32 -6.25
C GLN A 130 2.04 11.59 -5.41
N ILE A 131 0.76 11.90 -5.59
CA ILE A 131 -0.35 11.20 -4.94
C ILE A 131 -0.42 9.74 -5.41
N MET A 132 -0.42 9.49 -6.72
CA MET A 132 -0.50 8.11 -7.25
C MET A 132 0.71 7.26 -6.84
N ARG A 133 1.89 7.87 -6.71
CA ARG A 133 3.07 7.23 -6.11
C ARG A 133 2.88 6.91 -4.62
N GLN A 134 2.39 7.84 -3.80
CA GLN A 134 2.11 7.59 -2.38
C GLN A 134 1.18 6.38 -2.18
N ILE A 135 0.16 6.23 -3.03
CA ILE A 135 -0.72 5.05 -3.03
C ILE A 135 0.03 3.77 -3.47
N MET A 136 0.84 3.83 -4.52
CA MET A 136 1.64 2.68 -4.97
C MET A 136 2.62 2.20 -3.91
N ASP A 137 3.39 3.14 -3.34
CA ASP A 137 4.43 2.89 -2.38
C ASP A 137 3.81 2.33 -1.07
N ALA A 138 2.64 2.85 -0.65
CA ALA A 138 1.84 2.32 0.45
C ALA A 138 1.42 0.85 0.26
N GLU A 139 0.87 0.49 -0.89
CA GLU A 139 0.43 -0.90 -1.16
C GLU A 139 1.61 -1.87 -1.28
N LEU A 140 2.73 -1.42 -1.87
CA LEU A 140 3.96 -2.20 -1.96
C LEU A 140 4.52 -2.51 -0.56
N ILE A 141 4.47 -1.56 0.38
CA ILE A 141 4.86 -1.79 1.78
C ILE A 141 3.88 -2.78 2.45
N ARG A 142 2.56 -2.58 2.36
CA ARG A 142 1.57 -3.52 2.93
C ARG A 142 1.70 -4.94 2.36
N ALA A 143 2.08 -5.06 1.09
CA ALA A 143 2.30 -6.30 0.39
C ALA A 143 3.60 -7.03 0.80
N ASN A 144 4.45 -6.39 1.63
CA ASN A 144 5.86 -6.75 1.86
C ASN A 144 6.60 -7.00 0.53
N ASP A 145 6.41 -6.09 -0.43
CA ASP A 145 7.00 -6.22 -1.75
C ASP A 145 8.50 -5.92 -1.71
N PRO A 146 9.35 -6.80 -2.26
CA PRO A 146 10.80 -6.63 -2.22
C PRO A 146 11.29 -5.33 -2.87
N ARG A 147 10.51 -4.74 -3.80
CA ARG A 147 10.86 -3.48 -4.48
C ARG A 147 10.71 -2.23 -3.60
N GLU A 148 10.08 -2.35 -2.44
CA GLU A 148 10.01 -1.33 -1.38
C GLU A 148 10.70 -1.80 -0.09
N THR A 149 11.65 -2.73 -0.20
CA THR A 149 12.53 -3.11 0.92
C THR A 149 13.43 -1.93 1.30
N VAL A 150 13.50 -1.64 2.59
CA VAL A 150 14.42 -0.64 3.14
C VAL A 150 15.48 -1.36 3.98
N PRO A 151 16.80 -1.17 3.73
CA PRO A 151 17.86 -1.80 4.52
C PRO A 151 17.72 -1.52 6.02
N GLY A 152 17.73 -2.60 6.83
CA GLY A 152 17.55 -2.52 8.28
C GLY A 152 16.11 -2.41 8.76
N TYR A 153 15.10 -2.47 7.88
CA TYR A 153 13.67 -2.45 8.22
C TYR A 153 12.93 -3.68 7.66
N GLN A 154 11.76 -3.97 8.22
CA GLN A 154 10.81 -4.97 7.75
C GLN A 154 9.48 -4.27 7.43
N ASN A 155 8.95 -4.52 6.23
CA ASN A 155 7.63 -4.01 5.85
C ASN A 155 6.52 -4.90 6.46
N GLN A 156 5.48 -4.28 7.02
CA GLN A 156 4.32 -4.95 7.62
C GLN A 156 3.01 -4.25 7.24
N ASN A 157 1.87 -4.89 7.51
CA ASN A 157 0.53 -4.33 7.33
C ASN A 157 -0.23 -4.40 8.67
N VAL A 158 -0.51 -3.24 9.27
CA VAL A 158 -1.20 -3.14 10.57
C VAL A 158 -2.48 -2.35 10.37
N GLU A 159 -3.65 -3.00 10.54
CA GLU A 159 -4.97 -2.39 10.32
C GLU A 159 -5.15 -1.73 8.94
N GLY A 160 -4.43 -2.19 7.91
CA GLY A 160 -4.42 -1.57 6.59
C GLY A 160 -3.51 -0.35 6.46
N TRP A 161 -2.66 -0.02 7.44
CA TRP A 161 -1.57 0.95 7.27
C TRP A 161 -0.28 0.25 6.83
N PRO A 162 0.55 0.89 5.98
CA PRO A 162 1.88 0.41 5.65
C PRO A 162 2.85 0.69 6.81
N PHE A 163 3.38 -0.35 7.43
CA PHE A 163 4.34 -0.24 8.53
C PHE A 163 5.76 -0.58 8.08
N ARG A 164 6.74 0.13 8.64
CA ARG A 164 8.18 -0.16 8.51
C ARG A 164 8.80 -0.28 9.89
N VAL A 165 9.04 -1.50 10.34
CA VAL A 165 9.58 -1.78 11.69
C VAL A 165 11.07 -2.05 11.59
N SER A 166 11.88 -1.35 12.38
CA SER A 166 13.33 -1.57 12.39
C SER A 166 13.69 -3.00 12.82
N GLN A 167 14.52 -3.66 12.02
CA GLN A 167 15.11 -4.96 12.35
C GLN A 167 16.04 -4.88 13.56
N GLN A 168 16.50 -3.69 13.94
CA GLN A 168 17.24 -3.50 15.19
C GLN A 168 16.29 -3.62 16.39
N LEU A 169 15.17 -2.88 16.38
CA LEU A 169 14.17 -2.95 17.45
C LEU A 169 13.63 -4.38 17.63
N LEU A 170 13.34 -5.08 16.53
CA LEU A 170 12.87 -6.47 16.53
C LEU A 170 13.85 -7.50 17.11
N ARG A 171 15.15 -7.18 17.22
CA ARG A 171 16.16 -8.05 17.85
C ARG A 171 16.52 -7.59 19.26
N ASP A 172 16.75 -6.29 19.40
CA ASP A 172 17.37 -5.69 20.57
C ASP A 172 16.33 -5.33 21.66
N GLN A 173 15.07 -5.08 21.26
CA GLN A 173 13.94 -4.66 22.12
C GLN A 173 12.60 -5.30 21.66
N PRO A 174 12.50 -6.64 21.57
CA PRO A 174 11.33 -7.30 20.97
C PRO A 174 10.04 -7.08 21.77
N ALA A 175 10.09 -7.13 23.10
CA ALA A 175 8.89 -7.02 23.95
C ALA A 175 8.29 -5.60 23.94
N GLU A 176 9.16 -4.59 23.87
CA GLU A 176 8.82 -3.18 23.71
C GLU A 176 8.26 -2.93 22.30
N THR A 177 8.85 -3.55 21.28
CA THR A 177 8.39 -3.45 19.89
C THR A 177 6.99 -4.06 19.71
N ASP A 178 6.76 -5.27 20.21
CA ASP A 178 5.44 -5.92 20.17
C ASP A 178 4.40 -5.12 20.99
N THR A 179 4.79 -4.60 22.15
CA THR A 179 3.95 -3.69 22.96
C THR A 179 3.58 -2.44 22.17
N ALA A 180 4.53 -1.82 21.47
CA ALA A 180 4.29 -0.61 20.70
C ALA A 180 3.40 -0.90 19.47
N LEU A 181 3.65 -2.00 18.75
CA LEU A 181 2.81 -2.42 17.62
C LEU A 181 1.36 -2.67 18.04
N GLN A 182 1.12 -3.33 19.19
CA GLN A 182 -0.22 -3.56 19.71
C GLN A 182 -0.91 -2.25 20.16
N LEU A 183 -0.20 -1.33 20.81
CA LEU A 183 -0.75 -0.02 21.20
C LEU A 183 -1.05 0.89 20.00
N LEU A 184 -0.19 0.88 18.97
CA LEU A 184 -0.42 1.61 17.72
C LEU A 184 -1.60 1.01 16.94
N LYS A 185 -1.72 -0.32 16.91
CA LYS A 185 -2.90 -1.03 16.37
C LYS A 185 -4.20 -0.60 17.05
N GLU A 186 -4.23 -0.53 18.38
CA GLU A 186 -5.39 -0.06 19.16
C GLU A 186 -5.76 1.39 18.82
N GLN A 187 -4.77 2.29 18.69
CA GLN A 187 -5.04 3.66 18.22
C GLN A 187 -5.54 3.70 16.76
N LEU A 188 -5.03 2.86 15.86
CA LEU A 188 -5.49 2.79 14.47
C LEU A 188 -6.92 2.26 14.35
N GLN A 189 -7.32 1.30 15.19
CA GLN A 189 -8.73 0.87 15.29
C GLN A 189 -9.64 2.02 15.76
N LEU A 190 -9.15 2.87 16.67
CA LEU A 190 -9.88 4.08 17.09
C LEU A 190 -9.92 5.14 15.96
N VAL A 191 -8.85 5.32 15.18
CA VAL A 191 -8.82 6.18 13.97
C VAL A 191 -9.86 5.71 12.94
N ILE A 192 -9.95 4.40 12.66
CA ILE A 192 -10.98 3.82 11.77
C ILE A 192 -12.39 4.14 12.28
N LYS A 193 -12.61 4.12 13.61
CA LYS A 193 -13.91 4.36 14.23
C LYS A 193 -14.34 5.83 14.20
N VAL A 194 -13.42 6.79 14.30
CA VAL A 194 -13.77 8.22 14.39
C VAL A 194 -13.70 8.98 13.07
N LEU A 195 -12.92 8.53 12.08
CA LEU A 195 -12.78 9.25 10.81
C LEU A 195 -13.89 8.88 9.79
N PRO A 196 -14.48 9.88 9.09
CA PRO A 196 -15.37 9.59 7.97
C PRO A 196 -14.58 8.94 6.82
N ARG A 197 -15.22 8.01 6.08
CA ARG A 197 -14.56 7.19 5.05
C ARG A 197 -13.66 7.98 4.06
N PRO A 198 -14.05 9.16 3.52
CA PRO A 198 -13.21 9.92 2.60
C PRO A 198 -11.96 10.54 3.25
N ALA A 199 -11.94 10.71 4.58
CA ALA A 199 -10.74 11.11 5.31
C ALA A 199 -9.87 9.89 5.65
N LEU A 200 -10.50 8.79 6.10
CA LEU A 200 -9.83 7.53 6.39
C LEU A 200 -9.05 7.01 5.17
N GLY A 201 -9.67 6.96 3.98
CA GLY A 201 -9.02 6.52 2.75
C GLY A 201 -7.81 7.38 2.32
N LYS A 202 -7.74 8.65 2.76
CA LYS A 202 -6.58 9.52 2.54
C LYS A 202 -5.44 9.21 3.52
N VAL A 203 -5.72 9.11 4.82
CA VAL A 203 -4.69 8.90 5.85
C VAL A 203 -4.17 7.47 5.92
N ARG A 204 -4.95 6.49 5.43
CA ARG A 204 -4.58 5.06 5.48
C ARG A 204 -3.37 4.71 4.60
N ASN A 205 -3.03 5.58 3.65
CA ASN A 205 -1.87 5.44 2.76
C ASN A 205 -0.60 6.12 3.28
N VAL A 206 -0.62 6.74 4.46
CA VAL A 206 0.56 7.34 5.10
C VAL A 206 1.39 6.22 5.74
N PRO A 207 2.67 6.00 5.36
CA PRO A 207 3.49 4.98 6.00
C PRO A 207 3.85 5.36 7.44
N ILE A 208 3.92 4.35 8.32
CA ILE A 208 4.27 4.50 9.74
C ILE A 208 5.55 3.71 10.01
N TRP A 209 6.55 4.36 10.60
CA TRP A 209 7.86 3.80 10.90
C TRP A 209 8.05 3.60 12.41
N LEU A 210 8.67 2.50 12.80
CA LEU A 210 9.19 2.29 14.16
C LEU A 210 10.72 2.22 14.07
N SER A 211 11.38 3.25 14.60
CA SER A 211 12.83 3.49 14.46
C SER A 211 13.53 3.50 15.82
N PRO A 212 14.81 3.11 15.92
CA PRO A 212 15.60 3.32 17.13
C PRO A 212 15.71 4.81 17.49
N PRO A 213 15.83 5.16 18.78
CA PRO A 213 16.02 6.54 19.20
C PRO A 213 17.35 7.10 18.67
N TYR A 214 17.30 8.33 18.14
CA TYR A 214 18.48 9.01 17.60
C TYR A 214 19.27 9.69 18.73
N ALA A 215 20.57 9.41 18.84
CA ALA A 215 21.41 9.87 19.97
C ALA A 215 21.38 11.39 20.26
N ASN A 216 21.13 12.21 19.22
CA ASN A 216 21.11 13.68 19.31
C ASN A 216 19.69 14.27 19.30
N ALA A 217 18.63 13.47 19.50
CA ALA A 217 17.23 13.93 19.51
C ALA A 217 16.42 13.24 20.61
N ARG A 218 15.37 13.90 21.11
CA ARG A 218 14.42 13.29 22.04
C ARG A 218 13.57 12.24 21.31
N PRO A 219 13.36 11.04 21.89
CA PRO A 219 12.37 10.08 21.39
C PRO A 219 10.96 10.68 21.35
N THR A 220 10.29 10.57 20.19
CA THR A 220 8.96 11.14 19.92
C THR A 220 8.20 10.36 18.85
N GLY A 221 6.91 10.65 18.70
CA GLY A 221 6.22 10.56 17.40
C GLY A 221 6.42 11.86 16.62
N GLU A 222 6.63 11.78 15.31
CA GLU A 222 6.73 12.94 14.42
C GLU A 222 6.31 12.62 12.97
N TYR A 223 5.54 13.52 12.33
CA TYR A 223 5.30 13.52 10.88
C TYR A 223 6.36 14.34 10.13
N HIS A 224 6.90 13.79 9.04
CA HIS A 224 8.00 14.36 8.27
C HIS A 224 7.55 14.98 6.94
N PRO A 225 7.27 16.30 6.83
CA PRO A 225 6.69 16.87 5.61
C PRO A 225 7.64 16.94 4.40
N GLY A 226 8.96 17.10 4.61
CA GLY A 226 9.90 17.43 3.53
C GLY A 226 11.34 16.95 3.72
N ALA A 227 12.05 16.81 2.60
CA ALA A 227 13.38 16.19 2.54
C ALA A 227 14.52 17.05 3.12
N ASP A 228 14.39 18.37 3.08
CA ASP A 228 15.50 19.28 3.46
C ASP A 228 15.84 19.22 4.95
N TRP A 229 14.83 19.23 5.83
CA TRP A 229 15.05 19.04 7.26
C TRP A 229 15.63 17.66 7.56
N LEU A 230 15.08 16.60 6.96
CA LEU A 230 15.60 15.23 7.13
C LEU A 230 17.08 15.13 6.77
N ARG A 231 17.46 15.72 5.61
CA ARG A 231 18.86 15.78 5.14
C ARG A 231 19.78 16.51 6.11
N THR A 232 19.37 17.68 6.62
CA THR A 232 20.17 18.44 7.60
C THR A 232 20.22 17.76 8.98
N ALA A 233 19.18 17.03 9.37
CA ALA A 233 19.10 16.29 10.63
C ALA A 233 19.79 14.90 10.58
N GLY A 234 20.42 14.52 9.45
CA GLY A 234 21.04 13.20 9.27
C GLY A 234 20.03 12.03 9.27
N ARG A 235 18.74 12.32 9.03
CA ARG A 235 17.66 11.33 8.96
C ARG A 235 17.63 10.65 7.59
N ARG A 236 16.92 9.52 7.51
CA ARG A 236 16.78 8.73 6.27
C ARG A 236 15.88 9.47 5.26
N PRO A 237 16.25 9.58 3.97
CA PRO A 237 15.43 10.30 2.98
C PRO A 237 14.08 9.62 2.67
N GLU A 238 13.93 8.33 2.93
CA GLU A 238 12.66 7.59 2.73
C GLU A 238 11.60 7.88 3.82
N LEU A 239 11.94 8.65 4.86
CA LEU A 239 10.98 9.11 5.87
C LEU A 239 10.06 10.24 5.36
N VAL A 240 10.34 10.83 4.19
CA VAL A 240 9.53 11.92 3.61
C VAL A 240 8.06 11.49 3.49
N ARG A 241 7.19 12.32 4.08
CA ARG A 241 5.73 12.21 4.11
C ARG A 241 5.21 10.92 4.76
N CYS A 242 6.00 10.43 5.72
CA CYS A 242 5.66 9.34 6.63
C CYS A 242 5.52 9.86 8.08
N VAL A 243 4.93 9.04 8.96
CA VAL A 243 5.00 9.20 10.42
C VAL A 243 6.11 8.30 10.96
N GLU A 244 6.89 8.78 11.92
CA GLU A 244 7.93 8.01 12.61
C GLU A 244 7.69 8.00 14.12
N PHE A 245 7.82 6.84 14.75
CA PHE A 245 7.84 6.65 16.20
C PHE A 245 9.21 6.13 16.64
N THR A 246 9.88 6.90 17.51
CA THR A 246 11.19 6.57 18.11
C THR A 246 11.11 6.28 19.61
N ASN A 247 9.91 6.43 20.18
CA ASN A 247 9.58 6.35 21.61
C ASN A 247 8.86 5.03 21.97
N ILE A 248 9.28 3.90 21.40
CA ILE A 248 8.61 2.60 21.62
C ILE A 248 8.72 2.13 23.07
N ASP A 249 9.80 2.51 23.76
CA ASP A 249 10.12 2.25 25.16
C ASP A 249 9.11 2.88 26.14
N ILE A 250 8.66 4.10 25.84
CA ILE A 250 7.66 4.84 26.63
C ILE A 250 6.28 4.89 25.96
N MET A 251 6.04 4.08 24.93
CA MET A 251 4.79 4.11 24.14
C MET A 251 3.54 3.97 25.01
N ARG A 252 3.58 3.16 26.07
CA ARG A 252 2.45 2.98 27.01
C ARG A 252 2.15 4.23 27.83
N GLN A 253 3.18 5.02 28.17
CA GLN A 253 3.08 6.29 28.87
C GLN A 253 2.57 7.37 27.91
N GLU A 254 3.08 7.41 26.69
CA GLU A 254 2.67 8.37 25.66
C GLU A 254 1.24 8.15 25.16
N VAL A 255 0.79 6.89 24.98
CA VAL A 255 -0.63 6.58 24.70
C VAL A 255 -1.54 7.02 25.85
N ARG A 256 -1.10 6.93 27.11
CA ARG A 256 -1.87 7.45 28.27
C ARG A 256 -1.89 8.98 28.32
N ARG A 257 -0.78 9.63 27.97
CA ARG A 257 -0.63 11.10 27.92
C ARG A 257 -1.40 11.71 26.74
N MET A 258 -1.45 11.00 25.61
CA MET A 258 -2.04 11.45 24.35
C MET A 258 -2.77 10.28 23.65
N PRO A 259 -4.01 9.94 24.08
CA PRO A 259 -4.75 8.76 23.59
C PRO A 259 -5.05 8.72 22.08
N MET A 260 -4.88 9.85 21.39
CA MET A 260 -5.08 10.01 19.95
C MET A 260 -3.79 10.42 19.23
N MET A 261 -2.61 10.06 19.77
CA MET A 261 -1.30 10.40 19.19
C MET A 261 -1.16 10.03 17.70
N VAL A 262 -1.60 8.84 17.30
CA VAL A 262 -1.55 8.44 15.88
C VAL A 262 -2.47 9.29 15.02
N LEU A 263 -3.62 9.75 15.55
CA LEU A 263 -4.48 10.69 14.82
C LEU A 263 -3.85 12.09 14.72
N HIS A 264 -3.06 12.52 15.72
CA HIS A 264 -2.33 13.79 15.67
C HIS A 264 -1.32 13.80 14.51
N GLU A 265 -0.46 12.78 14.42
CA GLU A 265 0.51 12.68 13.32
C GLU A 265 -0.17 12.47 11.96
N LEU A 266 -1.26 11.69 11.89
CA LEU A 266 -2.06 11.54 10.66
C LEU A 266 -2.83 12.82 10.30
N ALA A 267 -3.06 13.76 11.22
CA ALA A 267 -3.63 15.07 10.92
C ALA A 267 -2.60 16.01 10.30
N HIS A 268 -1.35 16.01 10.78
CA HIS A 268 -0.23 16.68 10.10
C HIS A 268 -0.05 16.14 8.67
N ALA A 269 -0.12 14.81 8.52
CA ALA A 269 -0.11 14.17 7.21
C ALA A 269 -1.31 14.58 6.35
N TYR A 270 -2.53 14.64 6.88
CA TYR A 270 -3.69 15.11 6.11
C TYR A 270 -3.50 16.55 5.62
N HIS A 271 -2.99 17.42 6.49
CA HIS A 271 -2.76 18.82 6.19
C HIS A 271 -1.76 18.99 5.03
N ASP A 272 -0.53 18.48 5.19
CA ASP A 272 0.54 18.54 4.19
C ASP A 272 0.21 17.79 2.88
N GLN A 273 -0.56 16.69 2.96
CA GLN A 273 -0.81 15.86 1.79
C GLN A 273 -2.10 16.16 1.04
N LYS A 274 -3.06 16.90 1.63
CA LYS A 274 -4.43 17.01 1.10
C LYS A 274 -5.09 18.39 1.24
N LEU A 275 -4.55 19.30 2.06
CA LEU A 275 -5.07 20.67 2.21
C LEU A 275 -4.07 21.73 1.73
N GLY A 276 -2.82 21.64 2.18
CA GLY A 276 -1.83 22.70 2.03
C GLY A 276 -2.04 23.85 3.03
N PHE A 277 -0.97 24.62 3.25
CA PHE A 277 -0.97 25.74 4.21
C PHE A 277 -1.87 26.90 3.75
N ASP A 278 -2.05 27.08 2.44
CA ASP A 278 -2.88 28.14 1.84
C ASP A 278 -4.39 27.79 1.76
N HIS A 279 -4.83 26.71 2.42
CA HIS A 279 -6.20 26.23 2.31
C HIS A 279 -7.21 27.24 2.92
N PRO A 280 -8.20 27.80 2.18
CA PRO A 280 -8.97 28.97 2.62
C PRO A 280 -9.78 28.84 3.93
N ALA A 281 -10.04 27.62 4.41
CA ALA A 281 -10.67 27.39 5.71
C ALA A 281 -9.69 27.45 6.90
N ILE A 282 -8.38 27.42 6.63
CA ILE A 282 -7.30 27.51 7.61
C ILE A 282 -6.84 28.96 7.63
N LYS A 283 -7.40 29.75 8.55
CA LYS A 283 -7.03 31.15 8.70
C LYS A 283 -5.75 31.26 9.54
N THR A 284 -4.72 31.88 8.97
CA THR A 284 -3.64 32.48 9.75
C THR A 284 -4.21 33.68 10.52
N THR A 285 -4.43 33.50 11.82
CA THR A 285 -4.70 34.59 12.79
C THR A 285 -3.40 35.18 13.31
#